data_AF-A0A3S2CZ81-F1
#
_entry.id   AF-A0A3S2CZ81-F1
#
_cell.length_a   1.000
_cell.length_b   1.000
_cell.length_c   1.000
_cell.angle_alpha   90.00
_cell.angle_beta   90.00
_cell.angle_gamma   90.00
#
_symmetry.space_group_name_H-M   'P 1'
#
loop_
_entity.id
_entity.type
_entity.pdbx_description
1 polymer ?
#
loop_
_entity_poly.entity_id
_entity_poly.type
_entity_poly.pdbx_seq_one_letter_code
_entity_poly.pdbx_strand_id
1 'polypeptide(L)'
;PPVFLQAGADETLVDESRMFAERARQAGVETRLDVFEGMLHSFQMMAGRAPEADDAIGRFATWVRPKLGLPATRDKAAGDKAA
;
A
#
# COMPACT_ATOMS: atom_id res chain seq x y z
N PRO A 1 -16.64 -4.18 3.66
CA PRO A 1 -16.04 -2.84 3.48
C PRO A 1 -14.98 -2.90 2.38
N PRO A 2 -14.65 -1.80 1.68
CA PRO A 2 -13.53 -1.79 0.73
C PRO A 2 -12.22 -2.20 1.41
N VAL A 3 -11.36 -2.93 0.69
CA VAL A 3 -10.08 -3.44 1.20
C VAL A 3 -8.93 -3.00 0.31
N PHE A 4 -7.83 -2.54 0.95
CA PHE A 4 -6.56 -2.29 0.29
C PHE A 4 -5.46 -3.06 1.02
N LEU A 5 -4.85 -4.02 0.31
CA LEU A 5 -3.72 -4.83 0.75
C LEU A 5 -2.43 -4.32 0.11
N GLN A 6 -1.34 -4.41 0.87
CA GLN A 6 0.02 -4.20 0.38
C GLN A 6 0.88 -5.35 0.88
N ALA A 7 1.69 -5.92 0.00
CA ALA A 7 2.63 -6.99 0.35
C ALA A 7 3.97 -6.76 -0.37
N GLY A 8 5.06 -7.19 0.25
CA GLY A 8 6.32 -7.36 -0.45
C GLY A 8 6.29 -8.59 -1.37
N ALA A 9 7.00 -8.55 -2.49
CA ALA A 9 7.11 -9.71 -3.38
C ALA A 9 8.00 -10.81 -2.77
N ASP A 10 8.94 -10.43 -1.88
CA ASP A 10 9.94 -11.33 -1.31
C ASP A 10 9.57 -11.77 0.12
N GLU A 11 8.31 -11.57 0.54
CA GLU A 11 7.80 -12.02 1.83
C GLU A 11 7.06 -13.36 1.74
N THR A 12 7.13 -14.16 2.81
CA THR A 12 6.50 -15.48 2.88
C THR A 12 4.97 -15.44 2.71
N LEU A 13 4.32 -14.31 3.01
CA LEU A 13 2.86 -14.16 3.06
C LEU A 13 2.24 -13.57 1.78
N VAL A 14 3.03 -13.39 0.72
CA VAL A 14 2.56 -12.75 -0.51
C VAL A 14 1.44 -13.55 -1.19
N ASP A 15 1.50 -14.88 -1.14
CA ASP A 15 0.50 -15.73 -1.75
C ASP A 15 -0.81 -15.73 -0.97
N GLU A 16 -0.78 -15.69 0.36
CA GLU A 16 -1.96 -15.47 1.20
C GLU A 16 -2.63 -14.13 0.87
N SER A 17 -1.84 -13.07 0.67
CA SER A 17 -2.36 -11.76 0.26
C SER A 17 -3.06 -11.82 -1.10
N ARG A 18 -2.46 -12.52 -2.08
CA ARG A 18 -3.07 -12.76 -3.41
C ARG A 18 -4.37 -13.56 -3.29
N MET A 19 -4.35 -14.65 -2.52
CA MET A 19 -5.52 -15.51 -2.31
C MET A 19 -6.67 -14.76 -1.63
N PHE A 20 -6.37 -13.97 -0.60
CA PHE A 20 -7.37 -13.14 0.06
C PHE A 20 -7.96 -12.13 -0.92
N ALA A 21 -7.13 -11.42 -1.69
CA ALA A 21 -7.58 -10.40 -2.63
C ALA A 21 -8.53 -10.99 -3.68
N GLU A 22 -8.21 -12.16 -4.22
CA GLU A 22 -9.06 -12.85 -5.19
C GLU A 22 -10.41 -13.24 -4.58
N ARG A 23 -10.40 -13.89 -3.41
CA ARG A 23 -11.65 -14.28 -2.72
C ARG A 23 -12.52 -13.08 -2.35
N ALA A 24 -11.91 -11.98 -1.92
CA ALA A 24 -12.64 -10.75 -1.60
C ALA A 24 -13.31 -10.14 -2.85
N ARG A 25 -12.61 -10.12 -4.00
CA ARG A 25 -13.21 -9.69 -5.28
C ARG A 25 -14.36 -10.58 -5.71
N GLN A 26 -14.22 -11.90 -5.60
CA GLN A 26 -15.29 -12.86 -5.90
C GLN A 26 -16.52 -12.67 -5.01
N ALA A 27 -16.33 -12.22 -3.77
CA ALA A 27 -17.40 -11.86 -2.85
C ALA A 27 -18.01 -10.45 -3.11
N GLY A 28 -17.61 -9.76 -4.18
CA GLY A 28 -18.12 -8.43 -4.53
C GLY A 28 -17.52 -7.29 -3.70
N VAL A 29 -16.42 -7.51 -2.99
CA VAL A 29 -15.74 -6.47 -2.20
C VAL A 29 -14.82 -5.66 -3.11
N GLU A 30 -14.94 -4.32 -3.09
CA GLU A 30 -13.95 -3.43 -3.72
C GLU A 30 -12.57 -3.71 -3.11
N THR A 31 -11.68 -4.34 -3.88
CA THR A 31 -10.42 -4.85 -3.35
C THR A 31 -9.24 -4.46 -4.25
N ARG A 32 -8.28 -3.75 -3.65
CA ARG A 32 -6.98 -3.43 -4.24
C ARG A 32 -5.89 -4.25 -3.55
N LEU A 33 -4.95 -4.77 -4.33
CA LEU A 33 -3.72 -5.38 -3.84
C LEU A 33 -2.58 -4.76 -4.63
N ASP A 34 -1.62 -4.17 -3.92
CA ASP A 34 -0.35 -3.72 -4.48
C ASP A 34 0.76 -4.63 -3.95
N VAL A 35 1.50 -5.27 -4.87
CA VAL A 35 2.70 -6.07 -4.53
C VAL A 35 3.93 -5.24 -4.89
N PHE A 36 4.87 -5.14 -3.96
CA PHE A 36 6.08 -4.33 -4.09
C PHE A 36 7.29 -5.23 -4.31
N GLU A 37 7.88 -5.16 -5.50
CA GLU A 37 9.07 -5.94 -5.88
C GLU A 37 10.27 -5.65 -4.96
N GLY A 38 11.01 -6.70 -4.58
CA GLY A 38 12.20 -6.59 -3.73
C GLY A 38 11.93 -6.24 -2.25
N MET A 39 10.67 -6.06 -1.86
CA MET A 39 10.31 -5.72 -0.48
C MET A 39 10.04 -6.98 0.36
N LEU A 40 10.50 -6.94 1.61
CA LEU A 40 10.22 -7.95 2.62
C LEU A 40 8.99 -7.58 3.46
N HIS A 41 8.61 -8.50 4.34
CA HIS A 41 7.46 -8.34 5.22
C HIS A 41 7.51 -7.02 6.01
N SER A 42 6.39 -6.29 6.01
CA SER A 42 6.25 -5.02 6.74
C SER A 42 7.25 -3.92 6.34
N PHE A 43 7.69 -3.87 5.08
CA PHE A 43 8.60 -2.84 4.57
C PHE A 43 8.14 -1.39 4.82
N GLN A 44 6.83 -1.15 5.00
CA GLN A 44 6.27 0.16 5.34
C GLN A 44 6.84 0.75 6.64
N MET A 45 7.35 -0.10 7.54
CA MET A 45 8.04 0.32 8.77
C MET A 45 9.33 1.11 8.49
N MET A 46 9.82 1.11 7.25
CA MET A 46 10.97 1.89 6.79
C MET A 46 10.60 3.27 6.23
N ALA A 47 9.40 3.79 6.53
CA ALA A 47 8.99 5.14 6.14
C ALA A 47 10.04 6.20 6.49
N GLY A 48 10.33 7.11 5.56
CA GLY A 48 11.39 8.11 5.65
C GLY A 48 12.82 7.57 5.47
N ARG A 49 12.99 6.27 5.28
CA ARG A 49 14.30 5.63 5.05
C ARG A 49 14.36 4.81 3.76
N ALA A 50 13.22 4.36 3.26
CA ALA A 50 13.09 3.66 2.00
C ALA A 50 12.00 4.34 1.14
N PRO A 51 12.29 4.72 -0.12
CA PRO A 51 11.31 5.36 -0.98
C PRO A 51 10.10 4.48 -1.26
N GLU A 52 10.26 3.15 -1.29
CA GLU A 52 9.18 2.19 -1.48
C GLU A 52 8.18 2.25 -0.32
N ALA A 53 8.66 2.40 0.92
CA ALA A 53 7.82 2.52 2.10
C ALA A 53 6.99 3.82 2.08
N ASP A 54 7.61 4.94 1.69
CA ASP A 54 6.94 6.23 1.56
C ASP A 54 5.90 6.20 0.42
N ASP A 55 6.22 5.58 -0.71
CA ASP A 55 5.30 5.36 -1.82
C ASP A 55 4.11 4.49 -1.39
N ALA A 56 4.35 3.37 -0.71
CA ALA A 56 3.29 2.50 -0.20
C ALA A 56 2.29 3.27 0.70
N ILE A 57 2.80 4.05 1.65
CA ILE A 57 1.96 4.87 2.53
C ILE A 57 1.23 5.96 1.73
N GLY A 58 1.91 6.58 0.75
CA GLY A 58 1.31 7.60 -0.13
C GLY A 58 0.16 7.05 -0.96
N ARG A 59 0.30 5.85 -1.55
CA ARG A 59 -0.75 5.15 -2.29
C ARG A 59 -1.93 4.82 -1.37
N PHE A 60 -1.67 4.32 -0.17
CA PHE A 60 -2.73 4.04 0.82
C PHE A 60 -3.50 5.31 1.19
N ALA A 61 -2.80 6.39 1.54
CA ALA A 61 -3.40 7.68 1.87
C ALA A 61 -4.27 8.21 0.72
N THR A 62 -3.77 8.14 -0.52
CA THR A 62 -4.53 8.56 -1.71
C THR A 62 -5.82 7.76 -1.90
N TRP A 63 -5.77 6.44 -1.66
CA TRP A 63 -6.92 5.56 -1.82
C TRP A 63 -7.98 5.70 -0.70
N VAL A 64 -7.54 5.86 0.55
CA VAL A 64 -8.45 5.83 1.72
C VAL A 64 -9.15 7.16 1.99
N ARG A 65 -8.49 8.29 1.72
CA ARG A 65 -9.02 9.64 2.03
C ARG A 65 -10.41 9.93 1.44
N PRO A 66 -10.67 9.73 0.14
CA PRO A 66 -12.01 9.97 -0.41
C PRO A 66 -13.08 9.07 0.22
N LYS A 67 -12.72 7.85 0.63
CA LYS A 67 -13.64 6.90 1.31
C LYS A 67 -13.99 7.33 2.74
N LEU A 68 -13.18 8.19 3.34
CA LEU A 68 -13.39 8.75 4.67
C LEU A 68 -13.95 10.19 4.62
N GLY A 69 -14.27 10.73 3.44
CA GLY A 69 -14.70 12.13 3.29
C GLY A 69 -13.58 13.15 3.56
N LEU A 70 -12.32 12.75 3.46
CA LEU A 70 -11.16 13.62 3.67
C LEU A 70 -10.70 14.24 2.34
N PRO A 71 -10.14 15.47 2.36
CA PRO A 71 -9.60 16.11 1.15
C PRO A 71 -8.45 15.28 0.57
N ALA A 72 -8.13 15.44 -0.72
CA ALA A 72 -7.04 14.73 -1.37
C ALA A 72 -5.69 14.90 -0.65
N THR A 73 -4.75 13.96 -0.87
CA THR A 73 -3.36 14.13 -0.44
C THR A 73 -2.78 15.39 -1.08
N ARG A 74 -1.98 16.14 -0.32
CA ARG A 74 -1.14 17.19 -0.89
C ARG A 74 0.08 16.50 -1.48
N ASP A 75 0.47 16.86 -2.70
CA ASP A 75 1.74 16.42 -3.25
C ASP A 75 2.87 16.84 -2.31
N LYS A 76 3.65 15.86 -1.83
CA LYS A 76 4.95 16.15 -1.23
C LYS A 76 5.82 16.64 -2.38
N ALA A 77 6.06 17.95 -2.47
CA ALA A 77 7.15 18.46 -3.29
C ALA A 77 8.42 17.68 -2.94
N ALA A 78 9.11 17.15 -3.94
CA ALA A 78 10.37 16.43 -3.79
C ALA A 78 11.35 17.29 -2.97
N GLY A 79 11.46 17.00 -1.68
CA GLY A 79 12.02 17.93 -0.70
C GLY A 79 12.33 17.23 0.60
N ASP A 80 13.17 16.21 0.52
CA ASP A 80 14.28 16.00 1.46
C ASP A 80 15.20 14.96 0.82
N LYS A 81 16.13 15.45 0.00
CA LYS A 81 17.31 14.66 -0.35
C LYS A 81 18.14 14.53 0.92
N ALA A 82 18.39 13.28 1.30
CA ALA A 82 19.50 12.79 2.12
C ALA A 82 20.42 13.87 2.72
N ALA A 83 20.41 13.96 4.05
CA ALA A 83 21.53 14.40 4.86
C ALA A 83 22.15 13.16 5.53
#